data_AF-A0A7J4CZI3-F1
#
_entry.id   AF-A0A7J4CZI3-F1
#
_cell.length_a   1.000
_cell.length_b   1.000
_cell.length_c   1.000
_cell.angle_alpha   90.00
_cell.angle_beta   90.00
_cell.angle_gamma   90.00
#
_symmetry.space_group_name_H-M   'P 1'
#
loop_
_entity.id
_entity.type
_entity.pdbx_description
1 polymer ?
#
loop_
_entity_poly.entity_id
_entity_poly.type
_entity_poly.pdbx_seq_one_letter_code
_entity_poly.pdbx_strand_id
1 'polypeptide(L)'
;MSDINVKLKHNLEDANTLFKILFAAIKIGEPASKRKIADVADISSQLVDYHIDKLVANGQLIIVDSKYMAQKAFLDRSIYKFLKEKVITQALVDNIAYKLDFSQAEVQDNAVLEESIITLLKLFTIELKEK
;
A
#
# COMPACT_ATOMS: atom_id res chain seq x y z
N MET A 1 17.99 -16.45 9.66
CA MET A 1 17.19 -15.63 8.73
C MET A 1 18.04 -14.42 8.39
N SER A 2 18.13 -14.01 7.12
CA SER A 2 18.85 -12.78 6.78
C SER A 2 18.09 -11.59 7.36
N ASP A 3 18.74 -10.82 8.23
CA ASP A 3 18.14 -9.63 8.85
C ASP A 3 17.76 -8.63 7.77
N ILE A 4 16.46 -8.46 7.57
CA ILE A 4 15.90 -7.41 6.74
C ILE A 4 16.06 -6.11 7.52
N ASN A 5 16.80 -5.15 6.98
CA ASN A 5 17.02 -3.87 7.67
C ASN A 5 15.83 -2.93 7.41
N VAL A 6 15.29 -2.35 8.48
CA VAL A 6 14.14 -1.44 8.43
C VAL A 6 14.62 -0.03 8.79
N LYS A 7 14.35 0.96 7.93
CA LYS A 7 14.75 2.37 8.13
C LYS A 7 13.57 3.32 7.94
N LEU A 8 13.69 4.57 8.38
CA LEU A 8 12.70 5.61 8.08
C LEU A 8 12.79 6.06 6.61
N LYS A 9 11.66 6.35 5.97
CA LYS A 9 11.59 6.91 4.62
C LYS A 9 12.01 8.37 4.63
N HIS A 10 12.79 8.75 3.62
CA HIS A 10 13.30 10.11 3.45
C HIS A 10 12.47 10.96 2.45
N ASN A 11 11.54 10.39 1.67
CA ASN A 11 10.73 11.13 0.69
C ASN A 11 9.30 10.53 0.54
N LEU A 12 8.25 11.38 0.61
CA LEU A 12 6.83 10.98 0.69
C LEU A 12 5.94 11.45 -0.49
N GLU A 13 6.42 12.34 -1.37
CA GLU A 13 5.50 13.20 -2.16
C GLU A 13 4.91 12.58 -3.45
N ASP A 14 5.41 11.45 -3.94
CA ASP A 14 4.90 10.82 -5.18
C ASP A 14 3.93 9.63 -4.93
N ALA A 15 3.66 9.34 -3.65
CA ALA A 15 3.13 8.06 -3.23
C ALA A 15 1.63 7.89 -3.52
N ASN A 16 0.83 8.94 -3.37
CA ASN A 16 -0.63 8.80 -3.28
C ASN A 16 -1.27 8.34 -4.60
N THR A 17 -0.87 8.90 -5.74
CA THR A 17 -1.44 8.54 -7.05
C THR A 17 -1.04 7.11 -7.45
N LEU A 18 0.24 6.75 -7.27
CA LEU A 18 0.73 5.39 -7.51
C LEU A 18 -0.01 4.36 -6.64
N PHE A 19 -0.24 4.68 -5.36
CA PHE A 19 -1.03 3.84 -4.47
C PHE A 19 -2.47 3.65 -4.94
N LYS A 20 -3.16 4.73 -5.35
CA LYS A 20 -4.54 4.64 -5.87
C LYS A 20 -4.65 3.74 -7.09
N ILE A 21 -3.72 3.88 -8.05
CA ILE A 21 -3.69 3.06 -9.27
C ILE A 21 -3.45 1.59 -8.93
N LEU A 22 -2.45 1.30 -8.09
CA LEU A 22 -2.14 -0.07 -7.66
C LEU A 22 -3.33 -0.69 -6.92
N PHE A 23 -3.94 0.04 -5.99
CA PHE A 23 -5.08 -0.46 -5.23
C PHE A 23 -6.31 -0.73 -6.10
N ALA A 24 -6.57 0.13 -7.10
CA ALA A 24 -7.62 -0.12 -8.08
C ALA A 24 -7.36 -1.40 -8.88
N ALA A 25 -6.13 -1.63 -9.33
CA ALA A 25 -5.77 -2.87 -10.03
C ALA A 25 -5.92 -4.11 -9.15
N ILE A 26 -5.57 -4.03 -7.86
CA ILE A 26 -5.79 -5.11 -6.87
C ILE A 26 -7.29 -5.40 -6.71
N LYS A 27 -8.10 -4.35 -6.55
CA LYS A 27 -9.56 -4.46 -6.39
C LYS A 27 -10.23 -5.08 -7.62
N ILE A 28 -9.73 -4.78 -8.82
CA ILE A 28 -10.22 -5.39 -10.06
C ILE A 28 -9.84 -6.88 -10.11
N GLY A 29 -8.59 -7.22 -9.77
CA GLY A 29 -8.15 -8.61 -9.65
C GLY A 29 -7.92 -9.36 -10.97
N GLU A 30 -8.11 -8.70 -12.12
CA GLU A 30 -7.95 -9.25 -13.47
C GLU A 30 -7.38 -8.18 -14.44
N PRO A 31 -6.88 -8.57 -15.64
CA PRO A 31 -6.38 -7.62 -16.63
C PRO A 31 -7.42 -6.57 -17.04
N ALA A 32 -7.10 -5.30 -16.82
CA ALA A 32 -7.98 -4.16 -17.08
C ALA A 32 -7.33 -3.07 -17.93
N SER A 33 -8.16 -2.36 -18.71
CA SER A 33 -7.72 -1.15 -19.43
C SER A 33 -7.39 -0.01 -18.46
N LYS A 34 -6.55 0.93 -18.88
CA LYS A 34 -6.25 2.16 -18.11
C LYS A 34 -7.51 2.94 -17.72
N ARG A 35 -8.49 3.04 -18.63
CA ARG A 35 -9.79 3.69 -18.35
C ARG A 35 -10.50 3.04 -17.16
N LYS A 36 -10.65 1.71 -17.18
CA LYS A 36 -11.29 0.97 -16.07
C LYS A 36 -10.54 1.16 -14.76
N ILE A 37 -9.21 1.22 -14.79
CA ILE A 37 -8.39 1.49 -13.60
C ILE A 37 -8.64 2.92 -13.10
N ALA A 38 -8.69 3.91 -13.99
CA ALA A 38 -9.00 5.30 -13.66
C ALA A 38 -10.38 5.41 -12.98
N ASP A 39 -11.39 4.76 -13.55
CA ASP A 39 -12.76 4.73 -13.02
C ASP A 39 -12.81 4.14 -11.60
N VAL A 40 -12.07 3.04 -11.35
CA VAL A 40 -12.05 2.38 -10.02
C VAL A 40 -11.18 3.15 -9.02
N ALA A 41 -10.14 3.83 -9.49
CA ALA A 41 -9.24 4.65 -8.67
C ALA A 41 -9.82 6.03 -8.35
N ASP A 42 -10.91 6.43 -9.01
CA ASP A 42 -11.53 7.76 -8.92
C ASP A 42 -10.52 8.89 -9.17
N ILE A 43 -9.76 8.75 -10.27
CA ILE A 43 -8.79 9.76 -10.74
C ILE A 43 -8.87 9.91 -12.26
N SER A 44 -8.29 10.99 -12.79
CA SER A 44 -8.29 11.22 -14.24
C SER A 44 -7.49 10.15 -14.99
N SER A 45 -7.94 9.80 -16.19
CA SER A 45 -7.22 8.87 -17.07
C SER A 45 -5.82 9.36 -17.42
N GLN A 46 -5.61 10.70 -17.50
CA GLN A 46 -4.29 11.29 -17.73
C GLN A 46 -3.30 10.98 -16.60
N LEU A 47 -3.75 11.00 -15.34
CA LEU A 47 -2.91 10.61 -14.20
C LEU A 47 -2.56 9.13 -14.25
N VAL A 48 -3.50 8.28 -14.67
CA VAL A 48 -3.22 6.85 -14.89
C VAL A 48 -2.20 6.67 -16.00
N ASP A 49 -2.39 7.34 -17.15
CA ASP A 49 -1.47 7.26 -18.29
C ASP A 49 -0.06 7.65 -17.92
N TYR A 50 0.11 8.71 -17.12
CA TYR A 50 1.41 9.21 -16.71
C TYR A 50 2.15 8.27 -15.74
N HIS A 51 1.42 7.59 -14.84
CA HIS A 51 2.04 6.84 -13.74
C HIS A 51 2.04 5.31 -13.91
N ILE A 52 1.15 4.74 -14.73
CA ILE A 52 0.95 3.28 -14.73
C ILE A 52 2.19 2.50 -15.18
N ASP A 53 2.97 3.05 -16.12
CA ASP A 53 4.19 2.39 -16.60
C ASP A 53 5.31 2.40 -15.53
N LYS A 54 5.32 3.39 -14.62
CA LYS A 54 6.22 3.38 -13.43
C LYS A 54 5.90 2.21 -12.51
N LEU A 55 4.62 1.89 -12.31
CA LEU A 55 4.22 0.71 -11.52
C LEU A 55 4.59 -0.61 -12.19
N VAL A 56 4.58 -0.66 -13.53
CA VAL A 56 5.07 -1.83 -14.29
C VAL A 56 6.58 -1.95 -14.13
N ALA A 57 7.33 -0.84 -14.30
CA ALA A 57 8.79 -0.82 -14.13
C ALA A 57 9.23 -1.23 -12.72
N ASN A 58 8.46 -0.84 -11.70
CA ASN A 58 8.69 -1.22 -10.30
C ASN A 58 8.24 -2.66 -9.96
N GLY A 59 7.70 -3.42 -10.91
CA GLY A 59 7.23 -4.78 -10.69
C GLY A 59 5.94 -4.89 -9.87
N GLN A 60 5.17 -3.81 -9.74
CA GLN A 60 3.92 -3.81 -8.98
C GLN A 60 2.73 -4.24 -9.86
N LEU A 61 2.75 -3.83 -11.12
CA LEU A 61 1.80 -4.26 -12.15
C LEU A 61 2.50 -5.10 -13.22
N ILE A 62 1.71 -5.84 -14.00
CA ILE A 62 2.13 -6.54 -15.21
C ILE A 62 1.16 -6.24 -16.36
N ILE A 63 1.67 -6.37 -17.59
CA ILE A 63 0.88 -6.22 -18.81
C ILE A 63 0.51 -7.62 -19.33
N VAL A 64 -0.79 -7.84 -19.56
CA VAL A 64 -1.36 -9.07 -20.11
C VAL A 64 -2.36 -8.66 -21.19
N ASP A 65 -2.16 -9.12 -22.43
CA ASP A 65 -3.02 -8.80 -23.58
C ASP A 65 -3.34 -7.30 -23.72
N SER A 66 -2.29 -6.47 -23.67
CA SER A 66 -2.39 -4.99 -23.72
C SER A 66 -3.23 -4.35 -22.60
N LYS A 67 -3.50 -5.08 -21.53
CA LYS A 67 -4.17 -4.62 -20.31
C LYS A 67 -3.24 -4.75 -19.10
N TYR A 68 -3.60 -4.11 -18.01
CA TYR A 68 -2.79 -4.02 -16.80
C TYR A 68 -3.46 -4.78 -15.65
N MET A 69 -2.67 -5.50 -14.86
CA MET A 69 -3.13 -6.15 -13.62
C MET A 69 -2.07 -6.06 -12.53
N ALA A 70 -2.50 -6.12 -11.27
CA ALA A 70 -1.57 -6.25 -10.15
C ALA A 70 -0.84 -7.60 -10.21
N GLN A 71 0.43 -7.62 -9.79
CA GLN A 71 1.14 -8.89 -9.65
C GLN A 71 0.44 -9.83 -8.67
N LYS A 72 0.58 -11.13 -8.89
CA LYS A 72 -0.09 -12.18 -8.09
C LYS A 72 0.17 -12.05 -6.58
N ALA A 73 1.34 -11.59 -6.17
CA ALA A 73 1.65 -11.36 -4.77
C ALA A 73 0.67 -10.36 -4.11
N PHE A 74 0.21 -9.34 -4.84
CA PHE A 74 -0.78 -8.38 -4.37
C PHE A 74 -2.22 -8.89 -4.49
N LEU A 75 -2.45 -10.09 -5.02
CA LEU A 75 -3.77 -10.71 -5.09
C LEU A 75 -3.87 -11.90 -4.12
N ASP A 76 -2.77 -12.28 -3.49
CA ASP A 76 -2.68 -13.46 -2.64
C ASP A 76 -3.20 -13.18 -1.22
N ARG A 77 -4.35 -13.77 -0.91
CA ARG A 77 -4.99 -13.68 0.41
C ARG A 77 -4.15 -14.27 1.54
N SER A 78 -3.26 -15.21 1.24
CA SER A 78 -2.37 -15.79 2.25
C SER A 78 -1.34 -14.78 2.75
N ILE A 79 -0.86 -13.88 1.89
CA ILE A 79 0.06 -12.80 2.26
C ILE A 79 -0.66 -11.79 3.19
N TYR A 80 -1.89 -11.41 2.85
CA TYR A 80 -2.68 -10.52 3.72
C TYR A 80 -2.97 -11.14 5.09
N LYS A 81 -3.30 -12.44 5.12
CA LYS A 81 -3.48 -13.19 6.36
C LYS A 81 -2.20 -13.20 7.18
N PHE A 82 -1.06 -13.48 6.55
CA PHE A 82 0.25 -13.46 7.21
C PHE A 82 0.55 -12.09 7.82
N LEU A 83 0.35 -11.00 7.07
CA LEU A 83 0.56 -9.63 7.58
C LEU A 83 -0.33 -9.35 8.80
N LYS A 84 -1.62 -9.70 8.73
CA LYS A 84 -2.55 -9.52 9.84
C LYS A 84 -2.15 -10.33 11.08
N GLU A 85 -1.68 -11.56 10.90
CA GLU A 85 -1.38 -12.46 12.03
C GLU A 85 0.02 -12.26 12.62
N LYS A 86 0.98 -11.79 11.83
CA LYS A 86 2.40 -11.75 12.21
C LYS A 86 2.98 -10.34 12.31
N VAL A 87 2.42 -9.37 11.60
CA VAL A 87 2.90 -7.98 11.61
C VAL A 87 1.97 -7.11 12.44
N ILE A 88 0.68 -7.06 12.07
CA ILE A 88 -0.34 -6.23 12.73
C ILE A 88 -0.96 -7.03 13.90
N THR A 89 -0.14 -7.33 14.91
CA THR A 89 -0.58 -8.07 16.11
C THR A 89 -1.36 -7.19 17.07
N GLN A 90 -2.20 -7.78 17.93
CA GLN A 90 -2.88 -7.03 18.99
C GLN A 90 -1.89 -6.32 19.92
N ALA A 91 -0.73 -6.95 20.19
CA ALA A 91 0.33 -6.33 21.00
C ALA A 91 0.88 -5.03 20.37
N LEU A 92 0.98 -4.95 19.03
CA LEU A 92 1.35 -3.72 18.33
C LEU A 92 0.26 -2.65 18.51
N VAL A 93 -1.00 -3.03 18.31
CA VAL A 93 -2.16 -2.15 18.44
C VAL A 93 -2.23 -1.55 19.84
N ASP A 94 -2.13 -2.39 20.87
CA ASP A 94 -2.19 -1.98 22.27
C ASP A 94 -1.01 -1.06 22.64
N ASN A 95 0.19 -1.35 22.13
CA ASN A 95 1.37 -0.53 22.40
C ASN A 95 1.24 0.89 21.80
N ILE A 96 0.65 0.99 20.60
CA ILE A 96 0.40 2.28 19.95
C ILE A 96 -0.70 3.02 20.69
N ALA A 97 -1.83 2.36 20.97
CA ALA A 97 -2.96 2.97 21.69
C ALA A 97 -2.53 3.56 23.04
N TYR A 98 -1.68 2.86 23.79
CA TYR A 98 -1.15 3.35 25.07
C TYR A 98 -0.29 4.62 24.95
N LYS A 99 0.31 4.89 23.78
CA LYS A 99 1.22 6.01 23.55
C LYS A 99 0.57 7.19 22.83
N LEU A 100 -0.65 7.04 22.34
CA LEU A 100 -1.38 8.10 21.67
C LEU A 100 -2.09 8.98 22.70
N ASP A 101 -2.06 10.29 22.46
CA ASP A 101 -2.91 11.26 23.14
C ASP A 101 -4.16 11.51 22.29
N PHE A 102 -5.31 11.10 22.80
CA PHE A 102 -6.60 11.24 22.13
C PHE A 102 -7.31 12.56 22.46
N SER A 103 -6.77 13.38 23.38
CA SER A 103 -7.48 14.54 23.95
C SER A 103 -7.87 15.63 22.94
N GLN A 104 -7.19 15.68 21.79
CA GLN A 104 -7.42 16.66 20.72
C GLN A 104 -8.08 16.05 19.47
N ALA A 105 -8.40 14.75 19.48
CA ALA A 105 -8.97 14.10 18.31
C ALA A 105 -10.45 14.48 18.13
N GLU A 106 -10.80 14.91 16.91
CA GLU A 106 -12.20 15.21 16.53
C GLU A 106 -12.96 13.96 16.02
N VAL A 107 -12.24 12.86 15.80
CA VAL A 107 -12.78 11.58 15.32
C VAL A 107 -12.70 10.51 16.42
N GLN A 108 -13.42 9.41 16.24
CA GLN A 108 -13.44 8.31 17.20
C GLN A 108 -12.05 7.69 17.39
N ASP A 109 -11.72 7.29 18.61
CA ASP A 109 -10.42 6.70 19.00
C ASP A 109 -9.97 5.55 18.07
N ASN A 110 -10.91 4.71 17.63
CA ASN A 110 -10.62 3.63 16.68
C ASN A 110 -10.09 4.15 15.33
N ALA A 111 -10.67 5.24 14.81
CA ALA A 111 -10.21 5.87 13.58
C ALA A 111 -8.84 6.54 13.76
N VAL A 112 -8.60 7.17 14.92
CA VAL A 112 -7.28 7.73 15.27
C VAL A 112 -6.22 6.63 15.31
N LEU A 113 -6.54 5.50 15.93
CA LEU A 113 -5.64 4.36 16.07
C LEU A 113 -5.32 3.72 14.72
N GLU A 114 -6.34 3.51 13.88
CA GLU A 114 -6.18 2.96 12.53
C GLU A 114 -5.26 3.84 11.68
N GLU A 115 -5.52 5.14 11.61
CA GLU A 115 -4.70 6.07 10.82
C GLU A 115 -3.28 6.21 11.37
N SER A 116 -3.11 6.13 12.70
CA SER A 116 -1.79 6.13 13.33
C SER A 116 -0.96 4.90 12.95
N ILE A 117 -1.57 3.71 12.97
CA ILE A 117 -0.91 2.46 12.54
C ILE A 117 -0.53 2.54 11.06
N ILE A 118 -1.46 2.96 10.20
CA ILE A 118 -1.21 3.13 8.76
C ILE A 118 -0.06 4.11 8.52
N THR A 119 -0.04 5.23 9.24
CA THR A 119 1.02 6.24 9.14
C THR A 119 2.37 5.66 9.55
N LEU A 120 2.45 4.96 10.68
CA LEU A 120 3.67 4.29 11.13
C LEU A 120 4.17 3.28 10.10
N LEU A 121 3.30 2.44 9.55
CA LEU A 121 3.67 1.49 8.49
C LEU A 121 4.21 2.20 7.23
N LYS A 122 3.67 3.38 6.90
CA LYS A 122 4.13 4.18 5.76
C LYS A 122 5.50 4.82 6.00
N LEU A 123 5.87 5.11 7.25
CA LEU A 123 7.14 5.76 7.60
C LEU A 123 8.36 4.87 7.42
N PHE A 124 8.21 3.55 7.35
CA PHE A 124 9.34 2.63 7.23
C PHE A 124 9.59 2.17 5.79
N THR A 125 10.87 1.96 5.45
CA THR A 125 11.35 1.30 4.23
C THR A 125 12.15 0.05 4.59
N ILE A 126 12.19 -0.90 3.66
CA ILE A 126 12.96 -2.13 3.77
C ILE A 126 14.15 -2.05 2.83
N GLU A 127 15.34 -2.26 3.36
CA GLU A 127 16.55 -2.44 2.54
C GLU A 127 16.82 -3.92 2.33
N LEU A 128 16.84 -4.32 1.07
CA LEU A 128 17.30 -5.65 0.66
C LEU A 128 18.80 -5.55 0.40
N LYS A 129 19.58 -6.48 0.96
CA LYS A 129 21.00 -6.61 0.57
C LYS A 129 21.05 -6.94 -0.91
N GLU A 130 21.87 -6.19 -1.65
CA GLU A 130 22.20 -6.57 -3.02
C GLU A 130 22.82 -7.97 -3.01
N LYS A 131 22.39 -8.82 -3.95
CA LYS A 131 22.93 -10.17 -4.11
C LYS A 131 24.24 -10.12 -4.88
#